data_AF-A0A290WVG5-F1
#
_entry.id   AF-A0A290WVG5-F1
#
_cell.length_a   1.000
_cell.length_b   1.000
_cell.length_c   1.000
_cell.angle_alpha   90.00
_cell.angle_beta   90.00
_cell.angle_gamma   90.00
#
_symmetry.space_group_name_H-M   'P 1'
#
loop_
_entity.id
_entity.type
_entity.pdbx_description
1 polymer ?
#
loop_
_entity_poly.entity_id
_entity_poly.type
_entity_poly.pdbx_seq_one_letter_code
_entity_poly.pdbx_strand_id
1 'polypeptide(L)'
;MTSLPLPYRATATQACAWLAQQTGTPWTLARLLEQGGLPYVWLDYSDAWAELFHDGVTRYAAPVVFIEDKQHLASGADDVWLRFTRDSGNIAIELKAPGLRVPVDGLHFQERDLLRLLKELQHPQPAEPEAGADNAAPFVLPSALKGLGREQILIAFAGVGKVDLDKGMASGVGIFGDDGARVRKNSRGGKNSHLWHPVTLAFGLHDVHRVPMAHLKKAFATQPLLREWKADWLESLRLLGE
;
A
#
# COMPACT_ATOMS: atom_id res chain seq x y z
N MET A 1 -11.58 10.16 34.18
CA MET A 1 -10.79 10.82 33.11
C MET A 1 -11.56 10.64 31.81
N THR A 2 -11.97 11.72 31.16
CA THR A 2 -12.70 11.69 29.90
C THR A 2 -11.74 11.30 28.77
N SER A 3 -11.94 10.13 28.18
CA SER A 3 -11.26 9.70 26.96
C SER A 3 -11.61 10.68 25.84
N LEU A 4 -10.62 11.23 25.13
CA LEU A 4 -10.88 11.96 23.89
C LEU A 4 -11.48 10.97 22.90
N PRO A 5 -12.69 11.21 22.37
CA PRO A 5 -13.24 10.34 21.34
C PRO A 5 -12.40 10.50 20.07
N LEU A 6 -11.95 9.38 19.50
CA LEU A 6 -11.24 9.38 18.22
C LEU A 6 -12.26 9.55 17.09
N PRO A 7 -12.20 10.61 16.28
CA PRO A 7 -13.11 10.76 15.15
C PRO A 7 -12.84 9.70 14.08
N TYR A 8 -13.88 9.29 13.34
CA TYR A 8 -13.76 8.38 12.21
C TYR A 8 -12.70 8.84 11.19
N ARG A 9 -12.61 10.17 11.00
CA ARG A 9 -11.57 10.86 10.22
C ARG A 9 -10.88 11.85 11.14
N ALA A 10 -9.79 11.42 11.76
CA ALA A 10 -9.04 12.27 12.68
C ALA A 10 -8.05 13.14 11.89
N THR A 11 -8.03 14.45 12.16
CA THR A 11 -6.94 15.32 11.71
C THR A 11 -5.62 14.88 12.36
N ALA A 12 -4.48 15.33 11.82
CA ALA A 12 -3.17 15.07 12.40
C ALA A 12 -3.10 15.43 13.91
N THR A 13 -3.62 16.61 14.28
CA THR A 13 -3.65 17.08 15.67
C THR A 13 -4.51 16.17 16.55
N GLN A 14 -5.70 15.77 16.08
CA GLN A 14 -6.58 14.85 16.83
C GLN A 14 -5.96 13.46 16.99
N ALA A 15 -5.37 12.91 15.93
CA ALA A 15 -4.71 11.61 15.95
C ALA A 15 -3.53 11.61 16.94
N CYS A 16 -2.68 12.63 16.90
CA CYS A 16 -1.56 12.79 17.82
C CYS A 16 -2.02 12.97 19.27
N ALA A 17 -3.02 13.83 19.52
CA ALA A 17 -3.58 14.04 20.86
C ALA A 17 -4.19 12.75 21.43
N TRP A 18 -4.92 12.00 20.60
CA TRP A 18 -5.51 10.72 21.00
C TRP A 18 -4.42 9.69 21.32
N LEU A 19 -3.44 9.49 20.43
CA LEU A 19 -2.34 8.55 20.67
C LEU A 19 -1.55 8.92 21.92
N ALA A 20 -1.32 10.21 22.17
CA ALA A 20 -0.65 10.68 23.38
C ALA A 20 -1.42 10.32 24.67
N GLN A 21 -2.74 10.38 24.62
CA GLN A 21 -3.57 9.92 25.73
C GLN A 21 -3.50 8.39 25.92
N GLN A 22 -3.43 7.62 24.84
CA GLN A 22 -3.42 6.15 24.91
C GLN A 22 -2.06 5.57 25.31
N THR A 23 -0.95 6.20 24.91
CA THR A 23 0.41 5.71 25.17
C THR A 23 1.10 6.42 26.33
N GLY A 24 0.53 7.52 26.84
CA GLY A 24 1.12 8.34 27.90
C GLY A 24 2.40 9.09 27.48
N THR A 25 2.71 9.16 26.19
CA THR A 25 3.89 9.87 25.65
C THR A 25 3.48 10.88 24.58
N PRO A 26 4.21 11.99 24.37
CA PRO A 26 3.85 12.96 23.35
C PRO A 26 3.98 12.39 21.94
N TRP A 27 3.04 12.72 21.07
CA TRP A 27 3.05 12.35 19.65
C TRP A 27 3.14 13.59 18.77
N THR A 28 3.94 13.48 17.72
CA THR A 28 4.05 14.44 16.62
C THR A 28 3.63 13.75 15.33
N LEU A 29 3.31 14.53 14.28
CA LEU A 29 3.01 13.98 12.97
C LEU A 29 4.18 13.14 12.43
N ALA A 30 5.42 13.63 12.57
CA ALA A 30 6.62 12.89 12.19
C ALA A 30 6.67 11.51 12.86
N ARG A 31 6.51 11.45 14.19
CA ARG A 31 6.48 10.19 14.94
C ARG A 31 5.34 9.27 14.50
N LEU A 32 4.16 9.83 14.23
CA LEU A 32 3.01 9.08 13.73
C LEU A 32 3.33 8.41 12.38
N LEU A 33 3.97 9.14 11.46
CA LEU A 33 4.36 8.61 10.15
C LEU A 33 5.47 7.57 10.26
N GLU A 34 6.48 7.81 11.10
CA GLU A 34 7.58 6.86 11.38
C GLU A 34 7.07 5.52 11.95
N GLN A 35 6.05 5.57 12.81
CA GLN A 35 5.46 4.38 13.42
C GLN A 35 4.45 3.68 12.48
N GLY A 36 4.37 4.06 11.20
CA GLY A 36 3.51 3.41 10.21
C GLY A 36 2.11 4.00 10.07
N GLY A 37 1.89 5.23 10.54
CA GLY A 37 0.65 5.96 10.31
C GLY A 37 0.32 6.07 8.81
N LEU A 38 -0.95 5.85 8.46
CA LEU A 38 -1.46 5.87 7.09
C LEU A 38 -2.31 7.13 6.84
N PRO A 39 -1.67 8.26 6.50
CA PRO A 39 -2.39 9.48 6.14
C PRO A 39 -3.12 9.36 4.80
N TYR A 40 -4.23 10.09 4.69
CA TYR A 40 -4.89 10.37 3.42
C TYR A 40 -5.38 11.81 3.39
N VAL A 41 -5.63 12.30 2.18
CA VAL A 41 -6.27 13.60 1.94
C VAL A 41 -7.62 13.35 1.28
N TRP A 42 -8.65 14.06 1.73
CA TRP A 42 -9.94 13.98 1.07
C TRP A 42 -9.93 14.91 -0.15
N LEU A 43 -10.05 14.33 -1.34
CA LEU A 43 -10.06 15.06 -2.60
C LEU A 43 -11.47 15.14 -3.14
N ASP A 44 -11.90 16.34 -3.50
CA ASP A 44 -13.09 16.58 -4.29
C ASP A 44 -12.72 16.65 -5.77
N TYR A 45 -13.68 16.30 -6.64
CA TYR A 45 -13.50 16.30 -8.09
C TYR A 45 -13.00 17.66 -8.59
N SER A 46 -12.02 17.60 -9.48
CA SER A 46 -11.48 18.76 -10.17
C SER A 46 -11.14 18.38 -11.59
N ASP A 47 -11.50 19.22 -12.57
CA ASP A 47 -11.16 19.00 -13.98
C ASP A 47 -9.64 18.87 -14.19
N ALA A 48 -8.85 19.59 -13.38
CA ALA A 48 -7.39 19.53 -13.43
C ALA A 48 -6.83 18.16 -13.04
N TRP A 49 -7.57 17.40 -12.24
CA TRP A 49 -7.19 16.10 -11.71
C TRP A 49 -8.25 15.03 -12.02
N ALA A 50 -8.99 15.17 -13.12
CA ALA A 50 -10.09 14.28 -13.47
C ALA A 50 -9.63 12.80 -13.56
N GLU A 51 -8.37 12.56 -13.92
CA GLU A 51 -7.74 11.23 -13.95
C GLU A 51 -7.69 10.52 -12.59
N LEU A 52 -7.85 11.25 -11.47
CA LEU A 52 -7.97 10.69 -10.13
C LEU A 52 -9.36 10.13 -9.81
N PHE A 53 -10.35 10.43 -10.64
CA PHE A 53 -11.75 10.13 -10.38
C PHE A 53 -12.30 9.20 -11.45
N HIS A 54 -12.65 7.98 -11.04
CA HIS A 54 -13.37 7.04 -11.89
C HIS A 54 -14.84 7.46 -12.07
N ASP A 55 -15.49 6.92 -13.10
CA ASP A 55 -16.87 7.26 -13.47
C ASP A 55 -17.83 7.32 -12.28
N GLY A 56 -18.41 8.50 -12.05
CA GLY A 56 -19.38 8.75 -10.99
C GLY A 56 -18.79 9.04 -9.60
N VAL A 57 -17.47 9.00 -9.43
CA VAL A 57 -16.81 9.38 -8.17
C VAL A 57 -16.55 10.89 -8.18
N THR A 58 -17.14 11.59 -7.22
CA THR A 58 -16.95 13.04 -7.06
C THR A 58 -16.04 13.40 -5.89
N ARG A 59 -15.67 12.44 -5.07
CA ARG A 59 -14.76 12.61 -3.93
C ARG A 59 -14.20 11.28 -3.45
N TYR A 60 -12.96 11.27 -2.96
CA TYR A 60 -12.36 10.07 -2.38
C TYR A 60 -11.21 10.39 -1.41
N ALA A 61 -10.78 9.38 -0.65
CA ALA A 61 -9.60 9.47 0.21
C ALA A 61 -8.34 9.08 -0.59
N ALA A 62 -7.57 10.08 -1.01
CA ALA A 62 -6.30 9.89 -1.68
C ALA A 62 -5.20 9.59 -0.65
N PRO A 63 -4.61 8.38 -0.66
CA PRO A 63 -3.61 8.03 0.34
C PRO A 63 -2.28 8.72 0.05
N VAL A 64 -1.60 9.19 1.10
CA VAL A 64 -0.23 9.73 0.99
C VAL A 64 0.74 8.57 1.18
N VAL A 65 1.02 7.87 0.08
CA VAL A 65 1.80 6.62 0.10
C VAL A 65 3.28 6.83 -0.22
N PHE A 66 3.63 7.90 -0.92
CA PHE A 66 4.98 8.14 -1.40
C PHE A 66 5.91 8.61 -0.27
N ILE A 67 7.12 8.04 -0.20
CA ILE A 67 8.04 8.26 0.92
C ILE A 67 8.45 9.73 1.03
N GLU A 68 8.74 10.39 -0.09
CA GLU A 68 9.15 11.79 -0.05
C GLU A 68 7.99 12.72 0.33
N ASP A 69 6.75 12.37 -0.02
CA ASP A 69 5.56 13.13 0.39
C ASP A 69 5.33 12.98 1.91
N LYS A 70 5.63 11.80 2.47
CA LYS A 70 5.66 11.58 3.92
C LYS A 70 6.83 12.30 4.60
N GLN A 71 8.02 12.35 3.97
CA GLN A 71 9.18 13.08 4.49
C GLN A 71 8.91 14.59 4.51
N HIS A 72 8.25 15.12 3.47
CA HIS A 72 7.78 16.50 3.44
C HIS A 72 6.87 16.81 4.64
N LEU A 73 5.89 15.94 4.92
CA LEU A 73 5.05 16.06 6.11
C LEU A 73 5.83 15.93 7.43
N ALA A 74 6.76 14.98 7.51
CA ALA A 74 7.57 14.75 8.70
C ALA A 74 8.54 15.91 8.98
N SER A 75 8.92 16.69 7.96
CA SER A 75 9.74 17.89 8.12
C SER A 75 9.03 19.04 8.84
N GLY A 76 7.71 18.92 9.07
CA GLY A 76 6.89 19.96 9.68
C GLY A 76 6.34 20.97 8.67
N ALA A 77 6.24 20.59 7.40
CA ALA A 77 5.58 21.41 6.39
C ALA A 77 4.11 21.70 6.75
N ASP A 78 3.62 22.86 6.30
CA ASP A 78 2.24 23.32 6.51
C ASP A 78 1.25 22.78 5.47
N ASP A 79 1.76 21.98 4.52
CA ASP A 79 0.97 21.39 3.45
C ASP A 79 1.34 19.92 3.16
N VAL A 80 0.36 19.24 2.59
CA VAL A 80 0.49 17.93 1.97
C VAL A 80 0.85 18.12 0.52
N TRP A 81 2.05 17.71 0.17
CA TRP A 81 2.49 17.66 -1.22
C TRP A 81 2.25 16.25 -1.76
N LEU A 82 1.21 16.08 -2.56
CA LEU A 82 0.94 14.85 -3.28
C LEU A 82 1.60 14.94 -4.65
N ARG A 83 2.64 14.16 -4.88
CA ARG A 83 3.22 13.95 -6.23
C ARG A 83 2.87 12.58 -6.77
N PHE A 84 2.59 11.65 -5.87
CA PHE A 84 2.20 10.31 -6.23
C PHE A 84 1.13 9.81 -5.25
N THR A 85 0.05 9.27 -5.80
CA THR A 85 -1.05 8.75 -5.00
C THR A 85 -1.71 7.57 -5.69
N ARG A 86 -2.86 7.15 -5.17
CA ARG A 86 -3.76 6.25 -5.87
C ARG A 86 -5.02 7.02 -6.24
N ASP A 87 -5.56 6.73 -7.42
CA ASP A 87 -6.86 7.25 -7.82
C ASP A 87 -8.00 6.60 -7.00
N SER A 88 -9.25 7.01 -7.27
CA SER A 88 -10.42 6.45 -6.60
C SER A 88 -10.66 4.96 -6.87
N GLY A 89 -10.01 4.39 -7.89
CA GLY A 89 -10.01 2.96 -8.23
C GLY A 89 -8.81 2.22 -7.63
N ASN A 90 -8.03 2.87 -6.77
CA ASN A 90 -6.85 2.33 -6.09
C ASN A 90 -5.67 2.02 -7.05
N ILE A 91 -5.67 2.60 -8.25
CA ILE A 91 -4.55 2.49 -9.20
C ILE A 91 -3.54 3.58 -8.89
N ALA A 92 -2.27 3.21 -8.83
CA ALA A 92 -1.19 4.15 -8.57
C ALA A 92 -0.99 5.11 -9.74
N ILE A 93 -0.86 6.39 -9.43
CA ILE A 93 -0.76 7.47 -10.40
C ILE A 93 0.24 8.52 -9.93
N GLU A 94 1.13 8.88 -10.84
CA GLU A 94 2.00 10.05 -10.69
C GLU A 94 1.24 11.28 -11.15
N LEU A 95 1.19 12.30 -10.28
CA LEU A 95 0.54 13.56 -10.57
C LEU A 95 1.48 14.43 -11.41
N LYS A 96 0.93 15.06 -12.46
CA LYS A 96 1.68 16.01 -13.29
C LYS A 96 2.33 17.08 -12.42
N ALA A 97 3.60 17.39 -12.70
CA ALA A 97 4.33 18.43 -11.99
C ALA A 97 3.54 19.77 -11.99
N PRO A 98 3.48 20.50 -10.86
CA PRO A 98 4.24 20.30 -9.62
C PRO A 98 3.61 19.31 -8.62
N GLY A 99 2.55 18.59 -8.98
CA GLY A 99 1.76 17.77 -8.05
C GLY A 99 0.63 18.57 -7.39
N LEU A 100 -0.20 17.88 -6.63
CA LEU A 100 -1.30 18.47 -5.87
C LEU A 100 -0.80 18.92 -4.50
N ARG A 101 -1.19 20.14 -4.10
CA ARG A 101 -0.86 20.72 -2.81
C ARG A 101 -2.15 20.94 -2.04
N VAL A 102 -2.24 20.38 -0.83
CA VAL A 102 -3.41 20.51 0.04
C VAL A 102 -2.95 20.99 1.41
N PRO A 103 -3.64 21.90 2.10
CA PRO A 103 -3.26 22.29 3.46
C PRO A 103 -3.16 21.08 4.39
N VAL A 104 -2.26 21.13 5.38
CA VAL A 104 -2.08 20.04 6.35
C VAL A 104 -3.36 19.74 7.15
N ASP A 105 -4.25 20.72 7.30
CA ASP A 105 -5.57 20.54 7.91
C ASP A 105 -6.48 19.58 7.11
N GLY A 106 -6.18 19.39 5.82
CA GLY A 106 -6.80 18.40 4.95
C GLY A 106 -6.27 16.97 5.15
N LEU A 107 -5.21 16.79 5.93
CA LEU A 107 -4.61 15.48 6.23
C LEU A 107 -5.41 14.76 7.33
N HIS A 108 -5.86 13.56 7.00
CA HIS A 108 -6.68 12.75 7.90
C HIS A 108 -6.10 11.34 8.07
N PHE A 109 -6.49 10.72 9.17
CA PHE A 109 -6.19 9.33 9.53
C PHE A 109 -7.48 8.59 9.81
N GLN A 110 -7.57 7.34 9.38
CA GLN A 110 -8.76 6.52 9.66
C GLN A 110 -8.67 5.98 11.08
N GLU A 111 -9.78 6.05 11.80
CA GLU A 111 -9.89 5.50 13.16
C GLU A 111 -9.40 4.04 13.23
N ARG A 112 -9.83 3.21 12.28
CA ARG A 112 -9.44 1.80 12.18
C ARG A 112 -7.92 1.62 12.12
N ASP A 113 -7.23 2.46 11.36
CA ASP A 113 -5.80 2.32 11.13
C ASP A 113 -5.00 2.83 12.35
N LEU A 114 -5.49 3.87 13.04
CA LEU A 114 -4.95 4.33 14.32
C LEU A 114 -5.15 3.33 15.46
N LEU A 115 -6.30 2.66 15.51
CA LEU A 115 -6.56 1.58 16.47
C LEU A 115 -5.64 0.38 16.23
N ARG A 116 -5.37 0.05 14.96
CA ARG A 116 -4.40 -0.99 14.60
C ARG A 116 -3.00 -0.62 15.07
N LEU A 117 -2.55 0.60 14.78
CA LEU A 117 -1.26 1.13 15.23
C LEU A 117 -1.13 1.05 16.76
N LEU A 118 -2.15 1.49 17.50
CA LEU A 118 -2.14 1.43 18.96
C LEU A 118 -1.95 -0.01 19.47
N LYS A 119 -2.64 -0.98 18.85
CA LYS A 119 -2.51 -2.39 19.21
C LYS A 119 -1.09 -2.91 18.97
N GLU A 120 -0.46 -2.50 17.87
CA GLU A 120 0.93 -2.85 17.55
C GLU A 120 1.92 -2.24 18.54
N LEU A 121 1.68 -0.99 18.98
CA LEU A 121 2.50 -0.32 19.99
C LEU A 121 2.37 -0.94 21.39
N GLN A 122 1.17 -1.42 21.76
CA GLN A 122 0.92 -2.09 23.04
C GLN A 122 1.43 -3.54 23.07
N HIS A 123 1.51 -4.17 21.89
CA HIS A 123 2.02 -5.52 21.72
C HIS A 123 3.14 -5.52 20.68
N PRO A 124 4.30 -4.89 20.99
CA PRO A 124 5.41 -4.82 20.05
C PRO A 124 5.89 -6.23 19.75
N GLN A 125 5.75 -6.67 18.49
CA GLN A 125 6.46 -7.85 18.01
C GLN A 125 7.96 -7.52 17.96
N PRO A 126 8.85 -8.46 18.31
CA PRO A 126 10.29 -8.20 18.30
C PRO A 126 10.76 -7.78 16.90
N ALA A 127 11.36 -6.59 16.81
CA ALA A 127 11.98 -6.08 15.59
C ALA A 127 13.36 -6.74 15.37
N GLU A 128 13.61 -7.24 14.16
CA GLU A 128 14.95 -7.61 13.71
C GLU A 128 15.71 -6.36 13.23
N PRO A 129 17.05 -6.25 13.40
CA PRO A 129 17.77 -4.99 13.24
C PRO A 129 18.08 -4.65 11.77
N GLU A 130 17.84 -3.38 11.42
CA GLU A 130 18.09 -2.76 10.11
C GLU A 130 19.59 -2.48 9.86
N ALA A 131 20.04 -2.63 8.60
CA ALA A 131 21.38 -2.26 8.16
C ALA A 131 21.32 -1.30 6.94
N GLY A 132 21.60 -0.02 7.21
CA GLY A 132 22.59 0.82 6.50
C GLY A 132 22.37 1.20 5.02
N ALA A 133 22.19 2.51 4.79
CA ALA A 133 22.05 3.20 3.50
C ALA A 133 23.34 3.26 2.62
N ASP A 134 23.19 3.41 1.29
CA ASP A 134 23.76 4.54 0.52
C ASP A 134 23.48 4.54 -1.01
N ASN A 135 22.86 5.64 -1.46
CA ASN A 135 23.02 6.45 -2.70
C ASN A 135 22.87 5.93 -4.17
N ALA A 136 22.06 6.74 -4.90
CA ALA A 136 21.99 7.06 -6.35
C ALA A 136 21.16 6.17 -7.32
N ALA A 137 20.14 6.79 -7.93
CA ALA A 137 19.24 6.28 -8.98
C ALA A 137 19.76 6.62 -10.41
N PRO A 138 19.02 6.40 -11.54
CA PRO A 138 17.83 5.58 -11.81
C PRO A 138 17.90 4.76 -13.13
N PHE A 139 17.10 3.68 -13.29
CA PHE A 139 16.44 3.39 -14.59
C PHE A 139 15.32 2.33 -14.46
N VAL A 140 14.12 2.71 -14.89
CA VAL A 140 12.95 1.83 -15.07
C VAL A 140 13.04 1.16 -16.44
N LEU A 141 12.71 -0.14 -16.54
CA LEU A 141 12.26 -0.72 -17.82
C LEU A 141 11.07 -1.68 -17.65
N PRO A 142 10.20 -1.76 -18.67
CA PRO A 142 8.82 -2.23 -18.60
C PRO A 142 8.72 -3.75 -18.79
N SER A 143 7.85 -4.41 -18.00
CA SER A 143 7.40 -5.76 -18.31
C SER A 143 5.88 -5.86 -18.28
N ALA A 144 5.34 -5.88 -19.49
CA ALA A 144 4.06 -6.41 -19.95
C ALA A 144 2.97 -6.77 -18.92
N LEU A 145 1.87 -6.00 -19.02
CA LEU A 145 0.45 -6.33 -18.80
C LEU A 145 -0.03 -7.79 -19.02
N LYS A 146 0.52 -8.81 -18.33
CA LYS A 146 0.03 -10.19 -18.42
C LYS A 146 0.18 -10.94 -17.10
N GLY A 147 -0.80 -10.81 -16.20
CA GLY A 147 -0.91 -11.66 -15.01
C GLY A 147 -0.98 -13.17 -15.32
N LEU A 148 -0.80 -14.00 -14.29
CA LEU A 148 -0.93 -15.46 -14.38
C LEU A 148 -2.37 -15.92 -14.11
N GLY A 149 -2.81 -16.99 -14.77
CA GLY A 149 -4.10 -17.63 -14.47
C GLY A 149 -4.10 -18.33 -13.10
N ARG A 150 -5.29 -18.65 -12.59
CA ARG A 150 -5.48 -19.27 -11.27
C ARG A 150 -4.60 -20.51 -11.07
N GLU A 151 -4.65 -21.46 -12.00
CA GLU A 151 -3.86 -22.70 -11.93
C GLU A 151 -2.34 -22.42 -11.92
N GLN A 152 -1.89 -21.43 -12.70
CA GLN A 152 -0.48 -21.05 -12.76
C GLN A 152 0.00 -20.43 -11.44
N ILE A 153 -0.84 -19.63 -10.77
CA ILE A 153 -0.54 -19.08 -9.44
C ILE A 153 -0.46 -20.20 -8.39
N LEU A 154 -1.42 -21.14 -8.41
CA LEU A 154 -1.42 -22.26 -7.47
C LEU A 154 -0.17 -23.13 -7.63
N ILE A 155 0.31 -23.33 -8.86
CA ILE A 155 1.56 -24.04 -9.13
C ILE A 155 2.78 -23.21 -8.69
N ALA A 156 2.82 -21.93 -9.04
CA ALA A 156 3.95 -21.05 -8.75
C ALA A 156 4.17 -20.85 -7.23
N PHE A 157 3.08 -20.76 -6.46
CA PHE A 157 3.12 -20.57 -5.02
C PHE A 157 2.72 -21.83 -4.24
N ALA A 158 2.78 -23.01 -4.89
CA ALA A 158 2.53 -24.29 -4.25
C ALA A 158 3.48 -24.47 -3.06
N GLY A 159 2.92 -24.70 -1.86
CA GLY A 159 3.71 -24.89 -0.64
C GLY A 159 4.34 -23.61 -0.06
N VAL A 160 3.99 -22.44 -0.59
CA VAL A 160 4.43 -21.16 -0.05
C VAL A 160 3.52 -20.75 1.12
N GLY A 161 4.00 -20.99 2.34
CA GLY A 161 3.25 -20.70 3.56
C GLY A 161 2.12 -21.70 3.84
N LYS A 162 1.33 -21.42 4.89
CA LYS A 162 0.19 -22.27 5.31
C LYS A 162 -1.16 -21.80 4.77
N VAL A 163 -1.15 -20.93 3.75
CA VAL A 163 -2.36 -20.27 3.22
C VAL A 163 -3.02 -21.15 2.18
N ASP A 164 -4.35 -21.31 2.28
CA ASP A 164 -5.15 -21.93 1.23
C ASP A 164 -5.41 -20.91 0.10
N LEU A 165 -4.47 -20.87 -0.85
CA LEU A 165 -4.50 -19.98 -2.00
C LEU A 165 -5.71 -20.25 -2.89
N ASP A 166 -6.14 -21.50 -3.03
CA ASP A 166 -7.25 -21.91 -3.91
C ASP A 166 -8.56 -21.29 -3.41
N LYS A 167 -8.79 -21.39 -2.10
CA LYS A 167 -9.95 -20.78 -1.43
C LYS A 167 -9.89 -19.25 -1.45
N GLY A 168 -8.72 -18.66 -1.20
CA GLY A 168 -8.51 -17.21 -1.26
C GLY A 168 -8.85 -16.63 -2.64
N MET A 169 -8.32 -17.24 -3.70
CA MET A 169 -8.58 -16.82 -5.08
C MET A 169 -10.02 -17.05 -5.52
N ALA A 170 -10.69 -18.11 -5.05
CA ALA A 170 -12.10 -18.35 -5.33
C ALA A 170 -13.01 -17.29 -4.70
N SER A 171 -12.67 -16.81 -3.49
CA SER A 171 -13.41 -15.72 -2.84
C SER A 171 -13.26 -14.39 -3.58
N GLY A 172 -12.07 -14.12 -4.13
CA GLY A 172 -11.80 -12.89 -4.88
C GLY A 172 -11.92 -11.61 -4.04
N VAL A 173 -11.59 -11.69 -2.75
CA VAL A 173 -11.64 -10.57 -1.79
C VAL A 173 -10.22 -10.25 -1.28
N GLY A 174 -9.98 -8.99 -0.90
CA GLY A 174 -8.70 -8.56 -0.35
C GLY A 174 -7.57 -8.70 -1.37
N ILE A 175 -6.43 -9.27 -0.97
CA ILE A 175 -5.26 -9.43 -1.85
C ILE A 175 -5.54 -10.30 -3.08
N PHE A 176 -6.59 -11.12 -3.06
CA PHE A 176 -6.99 -12.00 -4.16
C PHE A 176 -8.04 -11.37 -5.09
N GLY A 177 -8.59 -10.21 -4.72
CA GLY A 177 -9.62 -9.48 -5.45
C GLY A 177 -9.07 -8.41 -6.39
N ASP A 178 -9.98 -7.67 -7.02
CA ASP A 178 -9.64 -6.59 -7.97
C ASP A 178 -8.88 -5.43 -7.30
N ASP A 179 -9.11 -5.19 -6.01
CA ASP A 179 -8.36 -4.20 -5.21
C ASP A 179 -6.95 -4.68 -4.80
N GLY A 180 -6.62 -5.93 -5.10
CA GLY A 180 -5.37 -6.60 -4.76
C GLY A 180 -4.60 -7.01 -6.01
N ALA A 181 -4.26 -8.30 -6.10
CA ALA A 181 -3.45 -8.80 -7.21
C ALA A 181 -4.26 -9.17 -8.45
N ARG A 182 -5.61 -9.17 -8.41
CA ARG A 182 -6.44 -9.63 -9.53
C ARG A 182 -6.50 -8.56 -10.63
N VAL A 183 -6.18 -8.96 -11.84
CA VAL A 183 -6.21 -8.13 -13.05
C VAL A 183 -7.15 -8.75 -14.09
N ARG A 184 -7.90 -7.90 -14.80
CA ARG A 184 -8.86 -8.35 -15.82
C ARG A 184 -8.14 -8.61 -17.13
N LYS A 185 -8.38 -9.78 -17.74
CA LYS A 185 -7.91 -10.06 -19.10
C LYS A 185 -8.77 -9.26 -20.07
N ASN A 186 -8.18 -8.28 -20.76
CA ASN A 186 -8.82 -7.60 -21.88
C ASN A 186 -8.88 -8.54 -23.09
N SER A 187 -9.84 -9.47 -23.09
CA SER A 187 -10.25 -10.21 -24.29
C SER A 187 -11.57 -9.65 -24.79
N ARG A 188 -11.54 -8.97 -25.94
CA ARG A 188 -12.74 -8.64 -26.73
C ARG A 188 -13.49 -9.95 -27.01
N GLY A 189 -14.54 -10.24 -26.25
CA GLY A 189 -15.55 -11.25 -26.59
C GLY A 189 -15.47 -12.62 -25.92
N GLY A 190 -14.81 -12.81 -24.77
CA GLY A 190 -14.79 -14.12 -24.07
C GLY A 190 -14.92 -13.99 -22.55
N LYS A 191 -15.62 -14.96 -21.92
CA LYS A 191 -15.90 -15.08 -20.46
C LYS A 191 -14.81 -14.43 -19.60
N ASN A 192 -15.22 -13.57 -18.65
CA ASN A 192 -14.38 -12.91 -17.65
C ASN A 192 -13.32 -13.89 -17.09
N SER A 193 -12.10 -13.84 -17.64
CA SER A 193 -10.99 -14.61 -17.11
C SER A 193 -10.14 -13.67 -16.27
N HIS A 194 -10.09 -13.98 -14.99
CA HIS A 194 -9.27 -13.27 -14.02
C HIS A 194 -7.84 -13.79 -14.11
N LEU A 195 -6.90 -12.85 -14.15
CA LEU A 195 -5.47 -13.11 -14.03
C LEU A 195 -5.01 -12.49 -12.71
N TRP A 196 -3.85 -12.89 -12.22
CA TRP A 196 -3.26 -12.32 -11.00
C TRP A 196 -1.83 -11.88 -11.26
N HIS A 197 -1.49 -10.69 -10.78
CA HIS A 197 -0.14 -10.17 -10.80
C HIS A 197 0.68 -10.87 -9.70
N PRO A 198 1.64 -11.74 -10.04
CA PRO A 198 2.30 -12.61 -9.06
C PRO A 198 3.18 -11.85 -8.08
N VAL A 199 3.78 -10.72 -8.49
CA VAL A 199 4.58 -9.85 -7.61
C VAL A 199 3.69 -9.19 -6.55
N THR A 200 2.62 -8.50 -6.96
CA THR A 200 1.61 -7.93 -6.04
C THR A 200 1.00 -8.99 -5.13
N LEU A 201 0.71 -10.19 -5.66
CA LEU A 201 0.18 -11.28 -4.86
C LEU A 201 1.18 -11.74 -3.80
N ALA A 202 2.46 -11.89 -4.17
CA ALA A 202 3.51 -12.30 -3.27
C ALA A 202 3.68 -11.34 -2.08
N PHE A 203 3.66 -10.02 -2.34
CA PHE A 203 3.69 -9.03 -1.26
C PHE A 203 2.41 -9.05 -0.43
N GLY A 204 1.23 -9.18 -1.06
CA GLY A 204 -0.01 -9.37 -0.32
C GLY A 204 0.02 -10.60 0.60
N LEU A 205 0.62 -11.71 0.15
CA LEU A 205 0.79 -12.92 0.94
C LEU A 205 1.78 -12.72 2.10
N HIS A 206 2.85 -11.95 1.87
CA HIS A 206 3.78 -11.56 2.92
C HIS A 206 3.09 -10.70 3.99
N ASP A 207 2.42 -9.64 3.58
CA ASP A 207 1.90 -8.61 4.46
C ASP A 207 0.65 -9.08 5.23
N VAL A 208 -0.29 -9.70 4.53
CA VAL A 208 -1.60 -10.08 5.08
C VAL A 208 -1.56 -11.47 5.70
N HIS A 209 -0.81 -12.38 5.11
CA HIS A 209 -0.78 -13.79 5.54
C HIS A 209 0.55 -14.22 6.17
N ARG A 210 1.49 -13.29 6.38
CA ARG A 210 2.77 -13.53 7.07
C ARG A 210 3.57 -14.68 6.46
N VAL A 211 3.45 -14.87 5.14
CA VAL A 211 4.30 -15.80 4.41
C VAL A 211 5.74 -15.30 4.49
N PRO A 212 6.71 -16.08 4.97
CA PRO A 212 8.10 -15.62 5.09
C PRO A 212 8.67 -15.17 3.75
N MET A 213 9.34 -14.02 3.72
CA MET A 213 9.92 -13.47 2.49
C MET A 213 10.92 -14.42 1.85
N ALA A 214 11.66 -15.19 2.64
CA ALA A 214 12.55 -16.24 2.15
C ALA A 214 11.84 -17.29 1.27
N HIS A 215 10.60 -17.66 1.60
CA HIS A 215 9.82 -18.60 0.79
C HIS A 215 9.36 -17.98 -0.54
N LEU A 216 9.05 -16.68 -0.53
CA LEU A 216 8.69 -15.93 -1.74
C LEU A 216 9.92 -15.71 -2.63
N LYS A 217 11.05 -15.27 -2.06
CA LYS A 217 12.36 -15.17 -2.73
C LYS A 217 12.73 -16.51 -3.38
N LYS A 218 12.55 -17.63 -2.67
CA LYS A 218 12.76 -18.98 -3.22
C LYS A 218 11.80 -19.27 -4.37
N ALA A 219 10.50 -18.97 -4.24
CA ALA A 219 9.53 -19.18 -5.31
C ALA A 219 9.93 -18.45 -6.60
N PHE A 220 10.27 -17.16 -6.53
CA PHE A 220 10.74 -16.38 -7.69
C PHE A 220 12.11 -16.82 -8.23
N ALA A 221 12.94 -17.46 -7.41
CA ALA A 221 14.21 -18.03 -7.84
C ALA A 221 14.05 -19.37 -8.56
N THR A 222 13.13 -20.23 -8.12
CA THR A 222 13.03 -21.62 -8.59
C THR A 222 11.93 -21.87 -9.60
N GLN A 223 10.84 -21.10 -9.56
CA GLN A 223 9.65 -21.41 -10.34
C GLN A 223 9.76 -20.91 -11.79
N PRO A 224 9.64 -21.79 -12.81
CA PRO A 224 9.72 -21.38 -14.21
C PRO A 224 8.67 -20.34 -14.60
N LEU A 225 7.46 -20.45 -14.05
CA LEU A 225 6.34 -19.54 -14.30
C LEU A 225 6.59 -18.10 -13.82
N LEU A 226 7.53 -17.91 -12.89
CA LEU A 226 7.87 -16.60 -12.31
C LEU A 226 9.11 -15.96 -12.95
N ARG A 227 9.78 -16.63 -13.89
CA ARG A 227 11.03 -16.12 -14.49
C ARG A 227 10.85 -14.78 -15.19
N GLU A 228 9.74 -14.62 -15.93
CA GLU A 228 9.42 -13.36 -16.64
C GLU A 228 9.15 -12.21 -15.66
N TRP A 229 8.75 -12.52 -14.43
CA TRP A 229 8.46 -11.58 -13.36
C TRP A 229 9.64 -11.35 -12.42
N LYS A 230 10.77 -12.02 -12.67
CA LYS A 230 11.92 -11.97 -11.77
C LYS A 230 12.53 -10.57 -11.72
N ALA A 231 12.55 -9.86 -12.85
CA ALA A 231 13.01 -8.47 -12.89
C ALA A 231 12.11 -7.58 -12.02
N ASP A 232 10.79 -7.65 -12.20
CA ASP A 232 9.81 -6.88 -11.43
C ASP A 232 9.84 -7.23 -9.94
N TRP A 233 10.04 -8.52 -9.62
CA TRP A 233 10.21 -9.00 -8.24
C TRP A 233 11.48 -8.43 -7.59
N LEU A 234 12.62 -8.52 -8.28
CA LEU A 234 13.88 -7.99 -7.75
C LEU A 234 13.83 -6.48 -7.61
N GLU A 235 13.20 -5.78 -8.55
CA GLU A 235 13.00 -4.33 -8.46
C GLU A 235 12.08 -3.98 -7.29
N SER A 236 10.99 -4.74 -7.08
CA SER A 236 10.10 -4.53 -5.94
C SER A 236 10.79 -4.83 -4.61
N LEU A 237 11.60 -5.89 -4.52
CA LEU A 237 12.42 -6.16 -3.33
C LEU A 237 13.42 -5.03 -3.07
N ARG A 238 14.09 -4.56 -4.12
CA ARG A 238 15.02 -3.41 -4.04
C ARG A 238 14.32 -2.16 -3.54
N LEU A 239 13.11 -1.87 -4.02
CA LEU A 239 12.29 -0.75 -3.56
C LEU A 239 11.83 -0.90 -2.10
N LEU A 240 11.70 -2.14 -1.62
CA LEU A 240 11.29 -2.47 -0.25
C LEU A 240 12.47 -2.65 0.73
N GLY A 241 13.71 -2.60 0.25
CA GLY A 241 14.90 -2.81 1.08
C GLY A 241 15.12 -4.27 1.51
N GLU A 242 14.56 -5.23 0.76
CA GLU A 242 14.58 -6.67 1.03
C GLU A 242 15.64 -7.44 0.24
#